data_AF-A0A3D4Q742-F1
#
_entry.id   AF-A0A3D4Q742-F1
#
_cell.length_a   1.000
_cell.length_b   1.000
_cell.length_c   1.000
_cell.angle_alpha   90.00
_cell.angle_beta   90.00
_cell.angle_gamma   90.00
#
_symmetry.space_group_name_H-M   'P 1'
#
loop_
_entity.id
_entity.type
_entity.pdbx_description
1 polymer ?
#
loop_
_entity_poly.entity_id
_entity_poly.type
_entity_poly.pdbx_seq_one_letter_code
_entity_poly.pdbx_strand_id
1 'polypeptide(L)' 'VKAGIIPGGKCAVIRHKGSHNNLDTSIYAFYREWLPNSGEEMRDYPCFFHYVNFIYEVDECDLITDIYFPLK' A
#
# COMPACT_ATOMS: atom_id res chain seq x y z
N VAL A 1 -7.94 19.43 -6.40
CA VAL A 1 -6.79 18.50 -6.51
C VAL A 1 -5.58 19.31 -6.96
N LYS A 2 -4.46 19.28 -6.22
CA LYS A 2 -3.19 19.81 -6.72
C LYS A 2 -2.48 18.70 -7.47
N ALA A 3 -2.02 18.97 -8.68
CA ALA A 3 -1.16 18.04 -9.40
C ALA A 3 0.14 17.86 -8.61
N GLY A 4 0.50 16.60 -8.36
CA GLY A 4 1.74 16.21 -7.69
C GLY A 4 2.43 15.12 -8.50
N ILE A 5 3.74 14.99 -8.33
CA ILE A 5 4.54 13.95 -8.97
C ILE A 5 4.93 12.95 -7.88
N ILE A 6 4.66 11.66 -8.12
CA ILE A 6 5.20 10.59 -7.28
C ILE A 6 6.63 10.32 -7.76
N PRO A 7 7.65 10.54 -6.93
CA PRO A 7 9.03 10.32 -7.32
C PRO A 7 9.27 8.83 -7.60
N GLY A 8 9.99 8.54 -8.68
CA GLY A 8 10.41 7.18 -8.99
C GLY A 8 11.35 6.60 -7.93
N GLY A 9 11.39 5.28 -7.81
CA GLY A 9 12.30 4.58 -6.92
C GLY A 9 11.87 3.16 -6.60
N LYS A 10 12.65 2.51 -5.74
CA LYS A 10 12.32 1.19 -5.21
C LYS A 10 11.16 1.33 -4.23
N CYS A 11 10.15 0.48 -4.38
CA CYS A 11 9.02 0.40 -3.48
C CYS A 11 8.74 -1.06 -3.16
N ALA A 12 8.40 -1.35 -1.92
CA ALA A 12 7.67 -2.57 -1.60
C ALA A 12 6.18 -2.35 -1.91
N VAL A 13 5.50 -3.42 -2.28
CA VAL A 13 4.07 -3.39 -2.56
C VAL A 13 3.37 -4.53 -1.83
N ILE A 14 2.26 -4.21 -1.18
CA ILE A 14 1.32 -5.20 -0.66
C ILE A 14 0.02 -5.07 -1.44
N ARG A 15 -0.49 -6.21 -1.93
CA ARG A 15 -1.83 -6.29 -2.48
C ARG A 15 -2.80 -6.68 -1.37
N HIS A 16 -3.60 -5.72 -0.91
CA HIS A 16 -4.72 -5.98 -0.03
C HIS A 16 -5.92 -6.46 -0.86
N LYS A 17 -6.57 -7.52 -0.38
CA LYS A 17 -7.84 -8.02 -0.92
C LYS A 17 -8.90 -7.98 0.18
N GLY A 18 -10.01 -7.32 -0.10
CA GLY A 18 -11.11 -7.15 0.83
C GLY A 18 -11.33 -5.69 1.24
N SER A 19 -12.10 -5.53 2.33
CA SER A 19 -12.57 -4.23 2.81
C SER A 19 -11.46 -3.22 3.09
N HIS A 20 -11.68 -1.97 2.67
CA HIS A 20 -10.80 -0.86 3.00
C HIS A 20 -10.68 -0.62 4.53
N ASN A 21 -11.63 -1.09 5.32
CA ASN A 21 -11.55 -1.04 6.78
C ASN A 21 -10.43 -1.89 7.38
N ASN A 22 -9.87 -2.85 6.61
CA ASN A 22 -8.82 -3.75 7.07
C ASN A 22 -7.44 -3.40 6.47
N LEU A 23 -7.31 -2.25 5.80
CA LEU A 23 -6.04 -1.79 5.22
C LEU A 23 -4.98 -1.57 6.29
N ASP A 24 -5.37 -1.06 7.45
CA ASP A 24 -4.52 -0.86 8.63
C ASP A 24 -3.83 -2.16 9.05
N THR A 25 -4.53 -3.29 8.98
CA THR A 25 -3.97 -4.60 9.34
C THR A 25 -2.87 -5.01 8.37
N SER A 26 -3.05 -4.75 7.06
CA SER A 26 -2.04 -5.02 6.05
C SER A 26 -0.82 -4.12 6.19
N ILE A 27 -1.03 -2.85 6.49
CA ILE A 27 0.03 -1.88 6.78
C ILE A 27 0.78 -2.27 8.05
N TYR A 28 0.06 -2.69 9.09
CA TYR A 28 0.66 -3.10 10.36
C TYR A 28 1.54 -4.34 10.19
N ALA A 29 1.07 -5.34 9.44
CA ALA A 29 1.86 -6.53 9.10
C ALA A 29 3.14 -6.16 8.32
N PHE A 30 3.07 -5.19 7.41
CA PHE A 30 4.26 -4.68 6.71
C PHE A 30 5.33 -4.17 7.68
N TYR A 31 4.94 -3.24 8.56
CA TYR A 31 5.90 -2.61 9.48
C TYR A 31 6.42 -3.58 10.55
N ARG A 32 5.58 -4.52 11.00
CA ARG A 32 5.93 -5.41 12.11
C ARG A 32 6.68 -6.66 11.66
N GLU A 33 6.34 -7.21 10.51
CA GLU A 33 6.84 -8.51 10.08
C GLU A 33 7.74 -8.36 8.86
N TRP A 34 7.28 -7.70 7.80
CA TRP A 34 8.05 -7.67 6.56
C TRP A 34 9.27 -6.75 6.66
N LEU A 35 9.10 -5.50 7.09
CA LEU A 35 10.15 -4.48 7.14
C LEU A 35 11.38 -4.93 7.95
N PRO A 36 11.26 -5.36 9.22
CA PRO A 36 12.42 -5.78 10.01
C PRO A 36 13.11 -7.03 9.46
N ASN A 37 12.39 -7.92 8.76
CA ASN A 37 12.96 -9.14 8.18
C ASN A 37 13.55 -8.92 6.78
N SER A 38 13.12 -7.87 6.06
CA SER A 38 13.57 -7.58 4.70
C SER A 38 14.99 -7.01 4.65
N GLY A 39 15.46 -6.39 5.74
CA GLY A 39 16.71 -5.62 5.74
C GLY A 39 16.64 -4.31 4.95
N GLU A 40 15.46 -3.92 4.47
CA GLU A 40 15.23 -2.69 3.73
C GLU A 40 14.93 -1.51 4.67
N GLU A 41 15.21 -0.30 4.21
CA GLU A 41 14.88 0.94 4.92
C GLU A 41 13.78 1.71 4.19
N MET A 42 12.88 2.32 4.97
CA MET A 42 11.87 3.24 4.43
C MET A 42 12.52 4.54 3.96
N ARG A 43 12.10 5.01 2.79
CA ARG A 43 12.44 6.34 2.28
C ARG A 43 11.61 7.41 2.98
N ASP A 44 12.12 8.63 3.00
CA ASP A 44 11.39 9.83 3.44
C ASP A 44 10.30 10.24 2.43
N TYR A 45 9.31 9.38 2.24
CA TYR A 45 8.15 9.63 1.40
C TYR A 45 6.95 8.83 1.93
N PRO A 46 5.73 9.40 1.95
CA PRO A 46 4.55 8.70 2.46
C PRO A 46 4.23 7.46 1.62
N CYS A 47 3.67 6.43 2.25
CA CYS A 47 3.04 5.35 1.51
C CYS A 47 1.83 5.87 0.72
N PHE A 48 1.51 5.22 -0.39
CA PHE A 48 0.40 5.60 -1.25
C PHE A 48 -0.41 4.39 -1.71
N PHE A 49 -1.68 4.63 -1.97
CA PHE A 49 -2.66 3.60 -2.31
C PHE A 49 -3.03 3.67 -3.78
N HIS A 50 -3.07 2.51 -4.42
CA HIS A 50 -3.58 2.33 -5.77
C HIS A 50 -4.80 1.39 -5.70
N TYR A 51 -5.97 2.00 -5.79
CA TYR A 51 -7.24 1.28 -5.88
C TYR A 51 -7.38 0.67 -7.27
N VAL A 52 -7.24 -0.64 -7.38
CA VAL A 52 -7.21 -1.36 -8.66
C VAL A 52 -8.63 -1.55 -9.21
N ASN A 53 -9.61 -1.70 -8.33
CA ASN A 53 -11.04 -1.74 -8.64
C ASN A 53 -11.81 -0.81 -7.70
N PHE A 54 -13.06 -0.52 -8.05
CA PHE A 54 -13.88 0.45 -7.33
C PHE A 54 -15.02 -0.21 -6.54
N ILE A 55 -15.37 0.39 -5.40
CA ILE A 55 -16.43 -0.07 -4.48
C ILE A 55 -17.83 -0.17 -5.11
N TYR A 56 -18.02 0.44 -6.27
CA TYR A 56 -19.28 0.42 -7.01
C TYR A 56 -19.31 -0.63 -8.13
N GLU A 57 -18.17 -1.30 -8.38
CA GLU A 57 -18.02 -2.31 -9.43
C GLU A 57 -17.92 -3.73 -8.88
N VAL A 58 -17.47 -3.88 -7.63
CA VAL A 58 -17.25 -5.18 -6.98
C VAL A 58 -17.79 -5.19 -5.56
N ASP A 59 -18.11 -6.38 -5.05
CA ASP A 59 -18.38 -6.60 -3.64
C ASP A 59 -17.15 -6.26 -2.77
N GLU A 60 -17.39 -5.92 -1.51
CA GLU A 60 -16.34 -5.49 -0.58
C GLU A 60 -15.21 -6.55 -0.41
N CYS A 61 -15.56 -7.83 -0.47
CA CYS A 61 -14.60 -8.94 -0.39
C CYS A 61 -13.69 -9.05 -1.62
N ASP A 62 -14.12 -8.51 -2.76
CA ASP A 62 -13.40 -8.54 -4.03
C ASP A 62 -12.62 -7.25 -4.30
N LEU A 63 -12.67 -6.29 -3.38
CA LEU A 63 -11.87 -5.06 -3.48
C LEU A 63 -10.38 -5.35 -3.47
N ILE A 64 -9.64 -4.67 -4.34
CA ILE A 64 -8.19 -4.81 -4.49
C ILE A 64 -7.56 -3.43 -4.36
N THR A 65 -6.72 -3.30 -3.33
CA THR A 65 -5.91 -2.09 -3.10
C THR A 65 -4.44 -2.47 -3.03
N ASP A 66 -3.63 -1.91 -3.91
CA ASP A 66 -2.18 -2.01 -3.82
C ASP A 66 -1.64 -0.87 -2.95
N ILE A 67 -0.89 -1.22 -1.91
CA ILE A 67 -0.27 -0.29 -0.97
C ILE A 67 1.23 -0.24 -1.26
N TYR A 68 1.73 0.91 -1.67
CA TYR A 68 3.14 1.11 -1.99
C TYR A 68 3.88 1.76 -0.82
N PHE A 69 5.00 1.16 -0.45
CA PHE A 69 5.91 1.61 0.59
C PHE A 69 7.24 2.02 -0.06
N PRO A 70 7.55 3.32 -0.13
CA PRO A 70 8.81 3.82 -0.68
C PRO A 70 10.00 3.33 0.14
N LEU A 71 10.98 2.70 -0.53
CA LEU A 71 12.21 2.19 0.09
C LEU A 71 13.42 3.03 -0.34
N LYS A 72 14.48 3.02 0.49
CA LYS A 72 15.75 3.70 0.18
C LYS A 72 16.50 3.01 -0.95
#